data_AF-B8J8P3-F1
#
_entry.id   AF-B8J8P3-F1
#
_cell.length_a   1.000
_cell.length_b   1.000
_cell.length_c   1.000
_cell.angle_alpha   90.00
_cell.angle_beta   90.00
_cell.angle_gamma   90.00
#
_symmetry.space_group_name_H-M   'P 1'
#
loop_
_entity.id
_entity.type
_entity.pdbx_description
1 polymer ?
#
loop_
_entity_poly.entity_id
_entity_poly.type
_entity_poly.pdbx_seq_one_letter_code
_entity_poly.pdbx_strand_id
1 'polypeptide(L)'
;MLYLLLWSTLPFWLGGLIGYATSDVQEKSILITTVATFRNGELLVFTISTLAPTLYLMLHDPDGARIFPHKLPLSTIGVLTVVICGALFALLKANTIRDVPFVFALSVALSLLALLLRYVSMLYHRLRLPEVSERTLRAPETNFVREFQRHVGDGE
;
A
#
# COMPACT_ATOMS: atom_id res chain seq x y z
N MET A 1 4.66 -15.86 -5.25
CA MET A 1 5.36 -14.72 -4.61
C MET A 1 5.77 -13.62 -5.59
N LEU A 2 6.32 -13.95 -6.77
CA LEU A 2 6.73 -12.96 -7.79
C LEU A 2 5.62 -11.96 -8.19
N TYR A 3 4.39 -12.45 -8.35
CA TYR A 3 3.19 -11.64 -8.65
C TYR A 3 2.93 -10.52 -7.63
N LEU A 4 3.15 -10.77 -6.33
CA LEU A 4 2.96 -9.76 -5.28
C LEU A 4 4.03 -8.68 -5.35
N LEU A 5 5.24 -9.04 -5.79
CA LEU A 5 6.36 -8.11 -5.96
C LEU A 5 6.14 -7.20 -7.18
N LEU A 6 5.60 -7.75 -8.27
CA LEU A 6 5.18 -6.99 -9.46
C LEU A 6 4.07 -5.99 -9.10
N TRP A 7 3.02 -6.42 -8.40
CA TRP A 7 1.94 -5.53 -7.94
C TRP A 7 2.41 -4.46 -6.95
N SER A 8 3.41 -4.78 -6.12
CA SER A 8 4.02 -3.84 -5.18
C SER A 8 4.77 -2.72 -5.89
N THR A 9 5.41 -3.02 -7.03
CA THR A 9 6.22 -2.06 -7.80
C THR A 9 5.42 -1.35 -8.90
N LEU A 10 4.20 -1.80 -9.17
CA LEU A 10 3.31 -1.29 -10.22
C LEU A 10 3.10 0.23 -10.20
N PRO A 11 2.96 0.92 -9.04
CA PRO A 11 2.86 2.37 -9.00
C PRO A 11 4.10 3.08 -9.57
N PHE A 12 5.30 2.52 -9.36
CA PHE A 12 6.56 3.08 -9.86
C PHE A 12 6.68 2.91 -11.38
N TRP A 13 6.24 1.77 -11.92
CA TRP A 13 6.23 1.51 -13.36
C TRP A 13 5.23 2.39 -14.10
N LEU A 14 4.01 2.53 -13.57
CA LEU A 14 2.98 3.41 -14.14
C LEU A 14 3.42 4.87 -14.11
N GLY A 15 4.05 5.30 -13.00
CA GLY A 15 4.65 6.61 -12.88
C GLY A 15 5.68 6.91 -13.96
N GLY A 16 6.64 6.00 -14.15
CA GLY A 16 7.66 6.11 -15.21
C GLY A 16 7.05 6.10 -16.62
N LEU A 17 6.00 5.30 -16.84
CA LEU A 17 5.31 5.24 -18.13
C LEU A 17 4.56 6.54 -18.45
N ILE A 18 3.86 7.13 -17.48
CA ILE A 18 3.17 8.41 -17.64
C ILE A 18 4.19 9.52 -17.91
N GLY A 19 5.28 9.57 -17.15
CA GLY A 19 6.37 10.52 -17.37
C GLY A 19 6.97 10.42 -18.78
N TYR A 20 7.17 9.20 -19.27
CA TYR A 20 7.59 8.94 -20.65
C TYR A 20 6.56 9.41 -21.68
N ALA A 21 5.27 9.12 -21.48
CA ALA A 21 4.22 9.53 -22.40
C ALA A 21 4.04 11.07 -22.49
N THR A 22 4.35 11.79 -21.41
CA THR A 22 4.24 13.25 -21.34
C THR A 22 5.51 14.01 -21.72
N SER A 23 6.64 13.33 -21.94
CA SER A 23 7.90 13.99 -22.28
C SER A 23 8.05 14.12 -23.79
N ASP A 24 8.18 15.36 -24.28
CA ASP A 24 8.43 15.69 -25.71
C ASP A 24 9.74 15.12 -26.26
N VAL A 25 10.61 14.59 -25.40
CA VAL A 25 11.92 14.03 -25.76
C VAL A 25 11.83 12.51 -25.84
N GLN A 26 11.21 12.01 -26.92
CA GLN A 26 10.99 10.58 -27.18
C GLN A 26 12.27 9.72 -27.33
N GLU A 27 13.45 10.32 -27.44
CA GLU A 27 14.72 9.61 -27.65
C GLU A 27 15.38 9.04 -26.38
N LYS A 28 14.89 9.39 -25.17
CA LYS A 28 15.48 8.89 -23.93
C LYS A 28 14.89 7.54 -23.52
N SER A 29 15.76 6.56 -23.27
CA SER A 29 15.40 5.25 -22.72
C SER A 29 14.49 5.39 -21.50
N ILE A 30 13.46 4.55 -21.42
CA ILE A 30 12.44 4.53 -20.34
C ILE A 30 13.09 4.54 -18.95
N LEU A 31 14.23 3.87 -18.79
CA LEU A 31 14.97 3.84 -17.52
C LEU A 31 15.52 5.22 -17.12
N ILE A 32 16.03 5.98 -18.09
CA ILE A 32 16.57 7.32 -17.86
C ILE A 32 15.43 8.27 -17.50
N THR A 33 14.31 8.18 -18.20
CA THR A 33 13.11 8.97 -17.90
C THR A 33 12.58 8.62 -16.52
N THR A 34 12.48 7.34 -16.16
CA THR A 34 12.06 6.89 -14.82
C THR A 34 12.97 7.42 -13.71
N VAL A 35 14.29 7.39 -13.89
CA VAL A 35 15.23 7.95 -12.90
C VAL A 35 15.11 9.47 -12.81
N ALA A 36 14.91 10.17 -13.92
CA ALA A 36 14.69 11.61 -13.94
C ALA A 36 13.37 11.99 -13.23
N THR A 37 12.31 11.23 -13.48
CA THR A 37 11.01 11.33 -12.81
C THR A 37 11.15 11.16 -11.29
N PHE A 38 11.92 10.17 -10.83
CA PHE A 38 12.19 9.99 -9.40
C PHE A 38 12.99 11.15 -8.80
N ARG A 39 13.95 11.72 -9.53
CA ARG A 39 14.69 12.92 -9.11
C ARG A 39 13.82 14.17 -9.00
N ASN A 40 12.71 14.24 -9.72
CA ASN A 40 11.71 15.31 -9.63
C ASN A 40 10.77 15.17 -8.42
N GLY A 41 11.07 14.28 -7.48
CA GLY A 41 10.31 14.11 -6.24
C GLY A 41 9.09 13.21 -6.37
N GLU A 42 8.81 12.65 -7.55
CA GLU A 42 7.68 11.74 -7.76
C GLU A 42 7.84 10.43 -6.97
N LEU A 43 9.08 10.07 -6.63
CA LEU A 43 9.36 8.94 -5.74
C LEU A 43 8.68 9.07 -4.36
N LEU A 44 8.56 10.30 -3.85
CA LEU A 44 7.85 10.60 -2.60
C LEU A 44 6.35 10.31 -2.74
N VAL A 45 5.76 10.65 -3.89
CA VAL A 45 4.34 10.40 -4.18
C VAL A 45 4.07 8.90 -4.31
N PHE A 46 4.95 8.15 -4.96
CA PHE A 46 4.83 6.68 -5.03
C PHE A 46 4.97 6.03 -3.66
N THR A 47 5.85 6.57 -2.80
CA THR A 47 6.00 6.12 -1.41
C THR A 47 4.70 6.29 -0.63
N ILE A 48 4.08 7.48 -0.71
CA ILE A 48 2.77 7.75 -0.07
C ILE A 48 1.69 6.80 -0.59
N SER A 49 1.61 6.64 -1.91
CA SER A 49 0.62 5.79 -2.57
C SER A 49 0.77 4.31 -2.17
N THR A 50 2.00 3.88 -1.91
CA THR A 50 2.32 2.52 -1.43
C THR A 50 1.94 2.33 0.05
N LEU A 51 2.13 3.36 0.87
CA LEU A 51 1.85 3.31 2.30
C LEU A 51 0.36 3.41 2.62
N ALA A 52 -0.44 4.13 1.83
CA ALA A 52 -1.88 4.28 2.09
C ALA A 52 -2.63 2.93 2.28
N PRO A 53 -2.58 1.97 1.33
CA PRO A 53 -3.21 0.66 1.54
C PRO A 53 -2.52 -0.17 2.62
N THR A 54 -1.21 0.06 2.84
CA THR A 54 -0.44 -0.62 3.90
C THR A 54 -0.92 -0.21 5.28
N LEU A 55 -1.18 1.08 5.49
CA LEU A 55 -1.73 1.64 6.73
C LEU A 55 -3.13 1.11 6.98
N TYR A 56 -3.97 0.99 5.95
CA TYR A 56 -5.28 0.37 6.08
C TYR A 56 -5.18 -1.06 6.61
N LEU A 57 -4.30 -1.89 6.03
CA LEU A 57 -4.08 -3.27 6.49
C LEU A 57 -3.51 -3.37 7.91
N MET A 58 -2.73 -2.38 8.35
CA MET A 58 -2.24 -2.34 9.72
C MET A 58 -3.32 -1.89 10.71
N LEU A 59 -4.16 -0.93 10.32
CA LEU A 59 -5.15 -0.30 11.20
C LEU A 59 -6.45 -1.09 11.31
N HIS A 60 -6.79 -1.88 10.29
CA HIS A 60 -8.01 -2.66 10.28
C HIS A 60 -7.70 -4.15 10.52
N ASP A 61 -8.13 -4.66 11.68
CA ASP A 61 -8.08 -6.08 11.99
C ASP A 61 -9.43 -6.70 11.58
N PRO A 62 -9.46 -7.68 10.66
CA PRO A 62 -10.70 -8.33 10.25
C PRO A 62 -11.31 -9.15 11.40
N ASP A 63 -12.64 -9.27 11.41
CA ASP A 63 -13.39 -10.00 12.44
C ASP A 63 -12.89 -11.45 12.56
N GLY A 64 -12.53 -11.85 13.78
CA GLY A 64 -12.01 -13.18 14.07
C GLY A 64 -10.51 -13.40 13.79
N ALA A 65 -9.79 -12.39 13.27
CA ALA A 65 -8.34 -12.46 13.13
C ALA A 65 -7.61 -12.07 14.43
N ARG A 66 -6.36 -12.53 14.58
CA ARG A 66 -5.50 -12.12 15.70
C ARG A 66 -5.10 -10.63 15.56
N ILE A 67 -4.92 -9.94 16.69
CA ILE A 67 -4.55 -8.50 16.73
C ILE A 67 -3.16 -8.26 16.11
N PHE A 68 -2.98 -7.09 15.47
CA PHE A 68 -1.67 -6.66 14.96
C PHE A 68 -0.60 -6.42 16.04
N PRO A 69 0.53 -7.18 16.06
CA PRO A 69 1.57 -6.95 17.05
C PRO A 69 2.19 -5.61 16.74
N HIS A 70 2.29 -4.76 17.76
CA HIS A 70 2.86 -3.42 17.61
C HIS A 70 2.15 -2.57 16.54
N LYS A 71 0.83 -2.73 16.42
CA LYS A 71 -0.05 -1.96 15.51
C LYS A 71 0.22 -0.46 15.55
N LEU A 72 0.17 0.11 16.75
CA LEU A 72 0.35 1.55 16.97
C LEU A 72 1.72 2.04 16.49
N PRO A 73 2.87 1.55 16.99
CA PRO A 73 4.16 2.08 16.56
C PRO A 73 4.44 1.87 15.07
N LEU A 74 4.04 0.74 14.47
CA LEU A 74 4.22 0.53 13.01
C LEU A 74 3.36 1.47 12.18
N SER A 75 2.09 1.67 12.58
CA SER A 75 1.21 2.63 11.92
C SER A 75 1.72 4.08 12.09
N THR A 76 2.25 4.44 13.26
CA THR A 76 2.86 5.76 13.51
C THR A 76 4.06 5.98 12.60
N ILE A 77 4.97 5.01 12.45
CA ILE A 77 6.12 5.12 11.54
C ILE A 77 5.64 5.31 10.10
N GLY A 78 4.62 4.56 9.68
CA GLY A 78 4.02 4.71 8.35
C GLY A 78 3.42 6.09 8.12
N VAL A 79 2.65 6.61 9.09
CA VAL A 79 2.06 7.96 9.02
C VAL A 79 3.13 9.05 8.99
N LEU A 80 4.15 8.96 9.85
CA LEU A 80 5.27 9.90 9.85
C LEU A 80 6.01 9.89 8.50
N THR A 81 6.20 8.71 7.91
CA THR A 81 6.81 8.57 6.60
C THR A 81 5.97 9.28 5.52
N VAL A 82 4.64 9.13 5.54
CA VAL A 82 3.72 9.83 4.62
C VAL A 82 3.81 11.35 4.80
N VAL A 83 3.80 11.84 6.04
CA VAL A 83 3.89 13.28 6.34
C VAL A 83 5.22 13.86 5.86
N ILE A 84 6.34 13.17 6.14
CA ILE A 84 7.67 13.59 5.67
C ILE A 84 7.71 13.60 4.14
N CYS A 85 7.18 12.58 3.47
CA CYS A 85 7.13 12.54 2.01
C CYS A 85 6.31 13.70 1.43
N GLY A 86 5.16 14.00 2.01
CA GLY A 86 4.29 15.10 1.59
C GLY A 86 4.95 16.46 1.77
N ALA A 87 5.60 16.68 2.92
CA ALA A 87 6.33 17.91 3.20
C ALA A 87 7.51 18.12 2.24
N LEU A 88 8.33 17.09 2.03
CA LEU A 88 9.44 17.15 1.08
C LEU A 88 8.97 17.40 -0.35
N PHE A 89 7.88 16.76 -0.77
CA PHE A 89 7.31 16.95 -2.10
C PHE A 89 6.81 18.40 -2.29
N ALA A 90 6.10 18.94 -1.30
CA ALA A 90 5.63 20.33 -1.33
C ALA A 90 6.79 21.32 -1.40
N LEU A 91 7.83 21.13 -0.58
CA LEU A 91 9.02 21.97 -0.57
C LEU A 91 9.82 21.90 -1.89
N LEU A 92 9.84 20.73 -2.53
CA LEU A 92 10.49 20.54 -3.83
C LEU A 92 9.70 21.23 -4.95
N LYS A 93 8.37 21.17 -4.91
CA LYS A 93 7.51 21.90 -5.86
C LYS A 93 7.52 23.42 -5.67
N ALA A 94 7.72 23.88 -4.44
CA ALA A 94 7.89 25.29 -4.12
C ALA A 94 9.30 25.83 -4.47
N ASN A 95 10.19 25.02 -5.09
CA ASN A 95 11.59 25.36 -5.38
C ASN A 95 12.37 25.91 -4.17
N THR A 96 11.95 25.54 -2.95
CA THR A 96 12.55 26.07 -1.71
C THR A 96 13.79 25.27 -1.31
N ILE A 97 13.83 23.97 -1.64
CA ILE A 97 14.99 23.12 -1.39
C ILE A 97 15.96 23.21 -2.56
N ARG A 98 17.23 23.55 -2.26
CA ARG A 98 18.32 23.59 -3.24
C ARG A 98 19.13 22.30 -3.32
N ASP A 99 19.11 21.49 -2.27
CA ASP A 99 19.82 20.21 -2.21
C ASP A 99 18.96 19.05 -2.75
N VAL A 100 18.82 19.01 -4.08
CA VAL A 100 18.10 17.94 -4.78
C VAL A 100 18.73 16.55 -4.54
N PRO A 101 20.07 16.38 -4.52
CA PRO A 101 20.70 15.10 -4.21
C PRO A 101 20.31 14.54 -2.83
N PHE A 102 20.27 15.39 -1.80
CA PHE A 102 19.85 14.97 -0.46
C PHE A 102 18.40 14.49 -0.45
N VAL A 103 17.47 15.27 -1.04
CA VAL A 103 16.05 14.87 -1.10
C VAL A 103 15.88 13.57 -1.86
N PHE A 104 16.63 13.38 -2.95
CA PHE A 104 16.61 12.13 -3.70
C PHE A 104 17.09 10.95 -2.84
N ALA A 105 18.24 11.06 -2.18
CA ALA A 105 18.76 10.00 -1.31
C ALA A 105 17.79 9.66 -0.16
N LEU A 106 17.20 10.68 0.47
CA LEU A 106 16.20 10.50 1.51
C LEU A 106 14.92 9.83 0.96
N SER A 107 14.45 10.25 -0.22
CA SER A 107 13.27 9.65 -0.85
C SER A 107 13.47 8.16 -1.18
N VAL A 108 14.69 7.75 -1.55
CA VAL A 108 15.05 6.34 -1.74
C VAL A 108 15.00 5.59 -0.42
N ALA A 109 15.56 6.15 0.66
CA ALA A 109 15.51 5.53 1.99
C ALA A 109 14.07 5.36 2.50
N LEU A 110 13.23 6.39 2.34
CA LEU A 110 11.81 6.34 2.71
C LEU A 110 11.02 5.33 1.86
N SER A 111 11.36 5.20 0.57
CA SER A 111 10.78 4.19 -0.32
C SER A 111 11.10 2.77 0.15
N LEU A 112 12.36 2.51 0.51
CA LEU A 112 12.79 1.21 1.04
C LEU A 112 12.07 0.90 2.36
N LEU A 113 11.94 1.88 3.25
CA LEU A 113 11.18 1.73 4.49
C LEU A 113 9.70 1.40 4.22
N ALA A 114 9.07 2.08 3.26
CA ALA A 114 7.69 1.82 2.87
C ALA A 114 7.48 0.40 2.31
N LEU A 115 8.42 -0.09 1.50
CA LEU A 115 8.40 -1.45 0.97
C LEU A 115 8.54 -2.49 2.10
N LEU A 116 9.40 -2.24 3.08
CA LEU A 116 9.54 -3.10 4.25
C LEU A 116 8.26 -3.14 5.09
N LEU A 117 7.66 -1.98 5.38
CA LEU A 117 6.39 -1.91 6.10
C LEU A 117 5.28 -2.64 5.34
N ARG A 118 5.21 -2.46 4.01
CA ARG A 118 4.24 -3.17 3.17
C ARG A 118 4.44 -4.68 3.21
N TYR A 119 5.68 -5.14 3.08
CA TYR A 119 6.00 -6.57 3.18
C TYR A 119 5.58 -7.16 4.52
N VAL A 120 5.92 -6.49 5.63
CA VAL A 120 5.55 -6.90 6.98
C VAL A 120 4.03 -6.94 7.14
N SER A 121 3.31 -5.92 6.69
CA SER A 121 1.85 -5.89 6.73
C SER A 121 1.21 -7.05 5.99
N MET A 122 1.64 -7.32 4.76
CA MET A 122 1.08 -8.41 3.95
C MET A 122 1.38 -9.79 4.57
N LEU A 123 2.62 -10.00 5.06
CA LEU A 123 3.00 -11.25 5.70
C LEU A 123 2.14 -11.51 6.93
N TYR A 124 2.02 -10.52 7.81
CA TYR A 124 1.22 -10.64 9.02
C TYR A 124 -0.27 -10.76 8.74
N HIS A 125 -0.80 -10.00 7.79
CA HIS A 125 -2.20 -10.11 7.39
C HIS A 125 -2.52 -11.56 6.96
N ARG A 126 -1.66 -12.16 6.13
CA ARG A 126 -1.82 -13.54 5.69
C ARG A 126 -1.72 -14.57 6.83
N LEU A 127 -0.77 -14.38 7.76
CA LEU A 127 -0.54 -15.32 8.88
C LEU A 127 -1.66 -15.30 9.95
N ARG A 128 -2.54 -14.31 9.92
CA ARG A 128 -3.57 -14.13 10.94
C ARG A 128 -4.98 -14.44 10.51
N LEU A 129 -5.20 -14.54 9.21
CA LEU A 129 -6.48 -14.99 8.71
C LEU A 129 -6.71 -16.40 9.26
N PRO A 130 -7.83 -16.64 9.95
CA PRO A 130 -8.13 -17.97 10.46
C PRO A 130 -8.20 -18.95 9.27
N GLU A 131 -7.73 -20.18 9.49
CA GLU A 131 -7.92 -21.23 8.49
C GLU A 131 -9.42 -21.41 8.24
N VAL A 132 -9.80 -21.30 6.98
CA VAL A 132 -11.20 -21.42 6.56
C VAL A 132 -11.61 -22.88 6.71
N SER A 133 -12.27 -23.20 7.82
CA SER A 133 -12.85 -24.53 8.04
C SER A 133 -14.12 -24.73 7.19
N GLU A 134 -14.41 -25.98 6.82
CA GLU A 134 -15.64 -26.31 6.08
C GLU A 134 -16.90 -25.88 6.85
N ARG A 135 -16.86 -25.89 8.20
CA ARG A 135 -17.95 -25.41 9.05
C ARG A 135 -18.19 -23.91 8.92
N THR A 136 -17.14 -23.10 8.81
CA THR A 136 -17.29 -21.64 8.63
C THR A 136 -17.82 -21.28 7.24
N LEU A 137 -17.52 -22.08 6.22
CA LEU A 137 -18.09 -21.90 4.87
C LEU A 137 -19.56 -22.30 4.76
N ARG A 138 -19.99 -23.33 5.50
CA ARG A 138 -21.39 -23.79 5.51
C ARG A 138 -22.30 -23.06 6.50
N ALA A 139 -21.73 -22.28 7.42
CA ALA A 139 -22.50 -21.51 8.42
C ALA A 139 -23.54 -20.56 7.82
N PRO A 140 -23.27 -19.82 6.72
CA PRO A 140 -24.27 -18.96 6.09
C PRO A 140 -25.44 -19.75 5.50
N GLU A 141 -25.15 -20.89 4.86
CA GLU A 141 -26.16 -21.78 4.28
C GLU A 141 -27.05 -22.38 5.37
N THR A 142 -26.45 -22.87 6.46
CA THR A 142 -27.21 -23.42 7.59
C THR A 142 -28.01 -22.36 8.34
N ASN A 143 -27.50 -21.13 8.47
CA ASN A 143 -28.25 -20.02 9.05
C ASN A 143 -29.42 -19.60 8.16
N PHE A 144 -29.21 -19.53 6.84
CA PHE A 144 -30.27 -19.23 5.88
C PHE A 144 -31.40 -20.27 5.93
N VAL A 145 -31.06 -21.57 5.90
CA VAL A 145 -32.06 -22.65 5.99
C VAL A 145 -32.85 -22.57 7.29
N ARG A 146 -32.18 -22.28 8.42
CA ARG A 146 -32.83 -22.13 9.72
C ARG A 146 -33.76 -20.91 9.77
N GLU A 147 -33.33 -19.79 9.20
CA GLU A 147 -34.11 -18.56 9.15
C GLU A 147 -35.32 -18.68 8.23
N PHE A 148 -35.16 -19.37 7.10
CA PHE A 148 -36.24 -19.72 6.17
C PHE A 148 -37.28 -20.64 6.83
N GLN A 149 -36.84 -21.68 7.53
CA GLN A 149 -37.74 -22.58 8.26
C GLN A 149 -38.53 -21.87 9.36
N ARG A 150 -37.93 -20.89 10.05
CA ARG A 150 -38.65 -20.04 11.02
C ARG A 150 -39.74 -19.21 10.37
N HIS A 151 -39.45 -18.54 9.26
CA HIS A 151 -40.43 -17.67 8.59
C HIS A 151 -41.57 -18.46 7.90
N VAL A 152 -41.30 -19.69 7.45
CA VAL A 152 -42.33 -20.56 6.87
C VAL A 152 -43.15 -21.28 7.94
N GLY A 153 -42.55 -21.62 9.08
CA GLY A 153 -43.22 -22.32 10.18
C GLY A 153 -44.12 -21.47 11.08
N ASP A 154 -43.90 -20.15 11.14
CA ASP A 154 -44.76 -19.19 11.88
C ASP A 154 -45.99 -18.71 11.07
N GLY A 155 -46.20 -19.28 9.87
CA GLY A 155 -47.28 -18.91 8.93
C GLY A 155 -48.45 -19.91 8.84
N GLU A 156 -48.47 -20.96 9.67
CA GLU A 156 -49.63 -21.86 9.89
C GLU A 156 -50.27 -21.58 11.25
#